data_AF-A0A8X6HDZ0-F1
#
_entry.id   AF-A0A8X6HDZ0-F1
#
_cell.length_a   1.000
_cell.length_b   1.000
_cell.length_c   1.000
_cell.angle_alpha   90.00
_cell.angle_beta   90.00
_cell.angle_gamma   90.00
#
_symmetry.space_group_name_H-M   'P 1'
#
loop_
_entity.id
_entity.type
_entity.pdbx_description
1 polymer ?
#
loop_
_entity_poly.entity_id
_entity_poly.type
_entity_poly.pdbx_seq_one_letter_code
_entity_poly.pdbx_strand_id
1 'polypeptide(L)'
;MLHNLLMEHMVPGFYKIDDFRDGQALDAEKPNSKIRINMYYTPEKILPIPTRTVADIIAGDVQFSVLKRMLCRAGLVQALSNPNKTFTVFAPTDSAFSYPFLESESNTNERCTVSVMKHHIIDHMICSSAIPRFAKSLNMIGELLSLSRDEYNKLYVDDVQIVVKDLVGTNGVVHIIDGVLSTRQAKSASEVLEEYAIRAVPAGLLESLMSNINSLFSVLLYHVADGTTQIKTPEQIFYSKLENTSIRAQVHSSYPHAAPQLFVQCALVLSPGNKMCGGNLHVINKLLLPPKLSIVEVLEGLEEFSTLVLLLRATGLERRLRNVDIQHTLLAPTDDAFHQMGQETLFKLLEDLPLASDLIKMHILSGTACCSQLKGDLLAGRRQIRAVDGSLLKLDRYREGAMRIGGAHIVDCDIMASNGVIHMTDAIVRQEDLVMRTGGHSENLLLRI
;
A
#
# COMPACT_ATOMS: atom_id res chain seq x y z
N MET A 1 60.16 -10.28 6.87
CA MET A 1 58.69 -10.32 6.73
C MET A 1 58.02 -9.48 7.83
N LEU A 2 58.26 -9.77 9.10
CA LEU A 2 57.71 -9.00 10.23
C LEU A 2 58.11 -7.51 10.23
N HIS A 3 59.38 -7.19 9.93
CA HIS A 3 59.85 -5.80 9.86
C HIS A 3 59.03 -4.96 8.85
N ASN A 4 58.84 -5.47 7.62
CA ASN A 4 58.04 -4.76 6.62
C ASN A 4 56.58 -4.60 7.04
N LEU A 5 56.00 -5.62 7.69
CA LEU A 5 54.64 -5.55 8.25
C LEU A 5 54.53 -4.50 9.37
N LEU A 6 55.58 -4.31 10.17
CA LEU A 6 55.60 -3.29 11.22
C LEU A 6 55.73 -1.88 10.62
N MET A 7 56.60 -1.69 9.61
CA MET A 7 56.74 -0.41 8.89
C MET A 7 55.45 0.02 8.20
N GLU A 8 54.58 -0.96 7.88
CA GLU A 8 53.24 -0.74 7.33
C GLU A 8 52.23 -0.22 8.37
N HIS A 9 52.53 -0.32 9.66
CA HIS A 9 51.68 0.10 10.78
C HIS A 9 52.26 1.30 11.55
N MET A 10 53.38 1.86 11.08
CA MET A 10 54.01 3.05 11.66
C MET A 10 53.77 4.25 10.75
N VAL A 11 53.44 5.39 11.35
CA VAL A 11 53.33 6.69 10.68
C VAL A 11 54.54 7.52 11.11
N PRO A 12 55.27 8.19 10.20
CA PRO A 12 56.42 9.02 10.58
C PRO A 12 55.99 10.16 11.51
N GLY A 13 56.52 10.20 12.73
CA GLY A 13 56.28 11.28 13.70
C GLY A 13 55.62 10.82 14.99
N PHE A 14 55.35 11.78 15.88
CA PHE A 14 54.68 11.54 17.16
C PHE A 14 53.28 12.16 17.13
N TYR A 15 52.26 11.34 17.37
CA TYR A 15 50.86 11.74 17.36
C TYR A 15 50.20 11.39 18.69
N LYS A 16 49.35 12.27 19.18
CA LYS A 16 48.37 12.02 20.25
C LYS A 16 47.05 11.57 19.62
N ILE A 17 46.19 10.95 20.43
CA ILE A 17 44.88 10.49 19.94
C ILE A 17 44.01 11.63 19.40
N ASP A 18 44.17 12.84 19.97
CA ASP A 18 43.45 14.05 19.56
C ASP A 18 43.93 14.61 18.20
N ASP A 19 45.07 14.14 17.68
CA ASP A 19 45.61 14.55 16.39
C ASP A 19 44.93 13.85 15.21
N PHE A 20 44.11 12.83 15.48
CA PHE A 20 43.44 12.03 14.47
C PHE A 20 41.97 12.42 14.31
N ARG A 21 41.47 12.29 13.07
CA ARG A 21 40.03 12.34 12.76
C ARG A 21 39.57 10.97 12.27
N ASP A 22 38.35 10.58 12.62
CA ASP A 22 37.78 9.33 12.12
C ASP A 22 37.74 9.32 10.59
N GLY A 23 38.23 8.23 9.99
CA GLY A 23 38.33 8.06 8.55
C GLY A 23 39.49 8.78 7.86
N GLN A 24 40.42 9.40 8.61
CA GLN A 24 41.62 10.06 8.08
C GLN A 24 42.61 9.05 7.50
N ALA A 25 43.26 9.36 6.37
CA ALA A 25 44.35 8.57 5.81
C ALA A 25 45.70 9.26 6.02
N LEU A 26 46.69 8.52 6.51
CA LEU A 26 48.06 8.96 6.78
C LEU A 26 49.04 8.16 5.95
N ASP A 27 50.15 8.75 5.53
CA ASP A 27 51.23 8.01 4.88
C ASP A 27 52.00 7.16 5.91
N ALA A 28 52.19 5.88 5.62
CA ALA A 28 52.96 4.97 6.46
C ALA A 28 54.46 5.17 6.25
N GLU A 29 55.30 4.65 7.15
CA GLU A 29 56.76 4.65 6.97
C GLU A 29 57.20 3.81 5.76
N LYS A 30 56.40 2.84 5.35
CA LYS A 30 56.61 2.15 4.07
C LYS A 30 56.21 3.05 2.89
N PRO A 31 57.08 3.24 1.87
CA PRO A 31 56.75 4.04 0.69
C PRO A 31 55.47 3.56 0.00
N ASN A 32 54.67 4.52 -0.49
CA ASN A 32 53.39 4.29 -1.21
C ASN A 32 52.32 3.53 -0.42
N SER A 33 52.42 3.51 0.91
CA SER A 33 51.47 2.84 1.79
C SER A 33 50.74 3.89 2.64
N LYS A 34 49.43 3.72 2.85
CA LYS A 34 48.64 4.61 3.70
C LYS A 34 47.93 3.82 4.80
N ILE A 35 47.89 4.39 5.99
CA ILE A 35 47.13 3.89 7.14
C ILE A 35 45.89 4.74 7.28
N ARG A 36 44.72 4.12 7.29
CA ARG A 36 43.46 4.79 7.60
C ARG A 36 43.18 4.68 9.09
N ILE A 37 43.10 5.81 9.77
CA ILE A 37 42.77 5.88 11.19
C ILE A 37 41.25 5.89 11.33
N ASN A 38 40.72 4.84 11.96
CA ASN A 38 39.34 4.81 12.43
C ASN A 38 39.39 4.85 13.96
N MET A 39 38.81 5.88 14.56
CA MET A 39 38.90 6.12 16.00
C MET A 39 37.82 5.34 16.74
N TYR A 40 38.07 4.05 16.96
CA TYR A 40 37.30 3.21 17.89
C TYR A 40 38.28 2.46 18.80
N TYR A 41 37.92 2.29 20.07
CA TYR A 41 38.77 1.75 21.14
C TYR A 41 39.56 0.49 20.72
N THR A 42 40.89 0.57 20.90
CA THR A 42 41.95 -0.48 20.86
C THR A 42 41.97 -1.47 19.68
N PRO A 43 43.02 -1.48 18.84
CA PRO A 43 43.24 -2.57 17.89
C PRO A 43 43.71 -3.84 18.62
N GLU A 44 42.80 -4.79 18.84
CA GLU A 44 43.13 -6.15 19.32
C GLU A 44 43.87 -7.00 18.27
N LYS A 45 44.04 -6.51 17.03
CA LYS A 45 44.56 -7.26 15.89
C LYS A 45 45.38 -6.39 14.92
N ILE A 46 46.47 -6.95 14.40
CA ILE A 46 47.27 -6.37 13.30
C ILE A 46 46.44 -6.47 12.01
N LEU A 47 46.13 -5.34 11.37
CA LEU A 47 45.31 -5.27 10.16
C LEU A 47 46.20 -5.09 8.93
N PRO A 48 46.23 -6.05 7.97
CA PRO A 48 47.04 -5.88 6.77
C PRO A 48 46.61 -4.61 6.00
N ILE A 49 47.57 -3.91 5.39
CA ILE A 49 47.24 -2.75 4.56
C ILE A 49 46.29 -3.19 3.44
N PRO A 50 45.12 -2.56 3.33
CA PRO A 50 44.22 -2.88 2.25
C PRO A 50 44.83 -2.42 0.92
N THR A 51 44.96 -3.34 -0.03
CA THR A 51 45.47 -3.07 -1.39
C THR A 51 44.39 -3.14 -2.46
N ARG A 52 43.18 -3.57 -2.07
CA ARG A 52 42.05 -3.87 -2.95
C ARG A 52 40.81 -3.14 -2.48
N THR A 53 39.93 -2.71 -3.40
CA THR A 53 38.62 -2.17 -3.02
C THR A 53 37.71 -3.26 -2.47
N VAL A 54 36.60 -2.90 -1.82
CA VAL A 54 35.60 -3.89 -1.40
C VAL A 54 35.03 -4.68 -2.59
N ALA A 55 34.89 -4.04 -3.75
CA ALA A 55 34.49 -4.72 -4.98
C ALA A 55 35.54 -5.74 -5.45
N ASP A 56 36.83 -5.41 -5.36
CA ASP A 56 37.93 -6.32 -5.75
C ASP A 56 38.10 -7.49 -4.76
N ILE A 57 37.82 -7.24 -3.46
CA ILE A 57 37.78 -8.30 -2.44
C ILE A 57 36.69 -9.31 -2.81
N ILE A 58 35.48 -8.84 -3.09
CA ILE A 58 34.35 -9.69 -3.49
C ILE A 58 34.63 -10.40 -4.82
N ALA A 59 35.17 -9.67 -5.80
CA ALA A 59 35.49 -10.21 -7.13
C ALA A 59 36.49 -11.37 -7.08
N GLY A 60 37.52 -11.24 -6.23
CA GLY A 60 38.61 -12.19 -6.08
C GLY A 60 38.29 -13.41 -5.21
N ASP A 61 37.13 -13.46 -4.56
CA ASP A 61 36.70 -14.62 -3.77
C ASP A 61 35.80 -15.55 -4.59
N VAL A 62 36.02 -16.86 -4.42
CA VAL A 62 35.28 -17.91 -5.13
C VAL A 62 33.90 -18.15 -4.52
N GLN A 63 33.70 -17.82 -3.24
CA GLN A 63 32.46 -18.07 -2.50
C GLN A 63 31.35 -17.04 -2.78
N PHE A 64 31.60 -16.06 -3.64
CA PHE A 64 30.67 -14.97 -3.98
C PHE A 64 30.21 -15.00 -5.43
N SER A 65 30.16 -16.17 -6.08
CA SER A 65 29.77 -16.25 -7.49
C SER A 65 28.36 -15.68 -7.75
N VAL A 66 27.40 -15.97 -6.88
CA VAL A 66 26.01 -15.46 -6.96
C VAL A 66 25.96 -13.96 -6.67
N LEU A 67 26.62 -13.52 -5.58
CA LEU A 67 26.70 -12.11 -5.19
C LEU A 67 27.32 -11.24 -6.28
N LYS A 68 28.39 -11.72 -6.94
CA LYS A 68 29.03 -11.02 -8.07
C LYS A 68 28.06 -10.77 -9.22
N ARG A 69 27.27 -11.79 -9.60
CA ARG A 69 26.26 -11.64 -10.66
C ARG A 69 25.20 -10.62 -10.28
N MET A 70 24.76 -10.61 -9.03
CA MET A 70 23.71 -9.69 -8.56
C MET A 70 24.20 -8.25 -8.44
N LEU A 71 25.41 -8.02 -7.94
CA LEU A 71 26.03 -6.70 -7.94
C LEU A 71 26.23 -6.16 -9.35
N CYS A 72 26.58 -7.03 -10.31
CA CYS A 72 26.69 -6.69 -11.72
C CYS A 72 25.32 -6.30 -12.32
N ARG A 73 24.30 -7.13 -12.14
CA ARG A 73 22.92 -6.84 -12.57
C ARG A 73 22.34 -5.59 -11.92
N ALA A 74 22.68 -5.32 -10.66
CA ALA A 74 22.25 -4.13 -9.94
C ALA A 74 23.01 -2.86 -10.34
N GLY A 75 24.04 -2.95 -11.19
CA GLY A 75 24.89 -1.82 -11.58
C GLY A 75 25.72 -1.24 -10.43
N LEU A 76 25.96 -2.00 -9.36
CA LEU A 76 26.62 -1.52 -8.13
C LEU A 76 28.14 -1.70 -8.13
N VAL A 77 28.70 -2.51 -9.03
CA VAL A 77 30.14 -2.80 -9.08
C VAL A 77 30.97 -1.52 -9.16
N GLN A 78 30.64 -0.61 -10.09
CA GLN A 78 31.38 0.64 -10.25
C GLN A 78 31.27 1.55 -9.02
N ALA A 79 30.11 1.57 -8.36
CA ALA A 79 29.91 2.35 -7.13
C ALA A 79 30.80 1.83 -5.99
N LEU A 80 30.86 0.49 -5.83
CA LEU A 80 31.67 -0.19 -4.82
C LEU A 80 33.17 -0.18 -5.11
N SER A 81 33.59 0.08 -6.35
CA SER A 81 35.00 0.31 -6.71
C SER A 81 35.45 1.76 -6.51
N ASN A 82 34.55 2.70 -6.17
CA ASN A 82 34.91 4.11 -6.06
C ASN A 82 35.82 4.35 -4.83
N PRO A 83 37.06 4.84 -5.02
CA PRO A 83 38.01 5.05 -3.92
C PRO A 83 37.66 6.25 -3.02
N ASN A 84 36.81 7.16 -3.49
CA ASN A 84 36.41 8.37 -2.76
C ASN A 84 35.19 8.15 -1.86
N LYS A 85 34.62 6.95 -1.85
CA LYS A 85 33.50 6.57 -0.99
C LYS A 85 33.94 5.48 -0.02
N THR A 86 33.25 5.35 1.09
CA THR A 86 33.48 4.30 2.07
C THR A 86 32.25 3.43 2.18
N PHE A 87 32.43 2.12 2.34
CA PHE A 87 31.32 1.18 2.43
C PHE A 87 31.51 0.16 3.55
N THR A 88 30.41 -0.36 4.06
CA THR A 88 30.36 -1.65 4.75
C THR A 88 29.49 -2.57 3.91
N VAL A 89 30.04 -3.69 3.44
CA VAL A 89 29.31 -4.67 2.64
C VAL A 89 29.11 -5.93 3.46
N PHE A 90 27.86 -6.32 3.68
CA PHE A 90 27.52 -7.63 4.23
C PHE A 90 27.40 -8.62 3.06
N ALA A 91 28.41 -9.46 2.88
CA ALA A 91 28.56 -10.34 1.74
C ALA A 91 28.04 -11.76 2.05
N PRO A 92 26.84 -12.15 1.56
CA PRO A 92 26.38 -13.53 1.64
C PRO A 92 27.25 -14.44 0.78
N THR A 93 27.58 -15.62 1.32
CA THR A 93 28.21 -16.70 0.56
C THR A 93 27.22 -17.32 -0.43
N ASP A 94 27.73 -18.05 -1.42
CA ASP A 94 26.89 -18.79 -2.38
C ASP A 94 25.92 -19.77 -1.67
N SER A 95 26.32 -20.35 -0.53
CA SER A 95 25.47 -21.21 0.29
C SER A 95 24.37 -20.47 1.07
N ALA A 96 24.51 -19.16 1.27
CA ALA A 96 23.49 -18.36 1.94
C ALA A 96 22.26 -18.07 1.05
N PHE A 97 22.41 -18.21 -0.27
CA PHE A 97 21.31 -18.03 -1.23
C PHE A 97 20.46 -19.32 -1.31
N SER A 98 19.22 -19.27 -0.82
CA SER A 98 18.27 -20.39 -0.88
C SER A 98 17.47 -20.43 -2.20
N TYR A 99 16.88 -21.59 -2.50
CA TYR A 99 16.14 -21.90 -3.74
C TYR A 99 15.04 -20.88 -4.16
N PRO A 100 14.24 -20.26 -3.26
CA PRO A 100 13.24 -19.27 -3.68
C PRO A 100 13.85 -17.98 -4.25
N PHE A 101 15.06 -17.62 -3.83
CA PHE A 101 15.73 -16.44 -4.35
C PHE A 101 16.32 -16.68 -5.75
N LEU A 102 16.74 -17.91 -6.05
CA LEU A 102 17.29 -18.30 -7.35
C LEU A 102 16.22 -18.48 -8.44
N GLU A 103 15.01 -18.95 -8.13
CA GLU A 103 13.89 -18.93 -9.10
C GLU A 103 13.47 -17.52 -9.47
N SER A 104 13.60 -16.58 -8.53
CA SER A 104 13.39 -15.17 -8.84
C SER A 104 14.43 -14.66 -9.85
N GLU A 105 15.67 -15.17 -9.91
CA GLU A 105 16.70 -14.70 -10.85
C GLU A 105 16.33 -14.84 -12.34
N SER A 106 15.44 -15.78 -12.71
CA SER A 106 15.03 -15.95 -14.11
C SER A 106 13.94 -14.97 -14.55
N ASN A 107 13.21 -14.39 -13.60
CA ASN A 107 12.07 -13.48 -13.82
C ASN A 107 12.14 -12.17 -13.00
N THR A 108 13.26 -11.91 -12.31
CA THR A 108 13.37 -10.78 -11.38
C THR A 108 13.31 -9.47 -12.15
N ASN A 109 12.31 -8.65 -11.82
CA ASN A 109 12.36 -7.24 -12.08
C ASN A 109 13.66 -6.67 -11.49
N GLU A 110 14.46 -6.01 -12.31
CA GLU A 110 15.75 -5.37 -11.99
C GLU A 110 15.71 -4.56 -10.67
N ARG A 111 14.53 -4.01 -10.34
CA ARG A 111 14.27 -3.28 -9.08
C ARG A 111 14.47 -4.11 -7.81
N CYS A 112 14.08 -5.39 -7.80
CA CYS A 112 14.24 -6.25 -6.62
C CYS A 112 15.71 -6.50 -6.33
N THR A 113 16.45 -6.93 -7.35
CA THR A 113 17.88 -7.19 -7.25
C THR A 113 18.63 -5.96 -6.78
N VAL A 114 18.32 -4.78 -7.33
CA VAL A 114 18.92 -3.51 -6.87
C VAL A 114 18.60 -3.24 -5.40
N SER A 115 17.35 -3.45 -4.96
CA SER A 115 16.93 -3.18 -3.58
C SER A 115 17.62 -4.13 -2.58
N VAL A 116 17.63 -5.44 -2.87
CA VAL A 116 18.32 -6.43 -2.03
C VAL A 116 19.80 -6.10 -1.92
N MET A 117 20.49 -5.85 -3.05
CA MET A 117 21.93 -5.57 -3.02
C MET A 117 22.25 -4.28 -2.27
N LYS A 118 21.45 -3.21 -2.44
CA LYS A 118 21.62 -1.97 -1.67
C LYS A 118 21.29 -2.15 -0.19
N HIS A 119 20.39 -3.07 0.16
CA HIS A 119 20.07 -3.39 1.55
C HIS A 119 21.25 -4.06 2.29
N HIS A 120 22.16 -4.73 1.56
CA HIS A 120 23.39 -5.31 2.10
C HIS A 120 24.55 -4.31 2.25
N ILE A 121 24.36 -3.04 1.89
CA ILE A 121 25.45 -2.06 1.84
C ILE A 121 25.10 -0.85 2.70
N ILE A 122 26.03 -0.45 3.55
CA ILE A 122 26.02 0.81 4.29
C ILE A 122 27.04 1.76 3.64
N ASP A 123 26.73 3.05 3.57
CA ASP A 123 27.52 4.11 2.91
C ASP A 123 28.65 4.70 3.76
N HIS A 124 29.01 4.01 4.84
CA HIS A 124 30.14 4.31 5.72
C HIS A 124 30.72 3.02 6.29
N MET A 125 31.94 3.11 6.81
CA MET A 125 32.70 1.96 7.31
C MET A 125 32.34 1.66 8.77
N ILE A 126 31.99 0.41 9.07
CA ILE A 126 31.72 -0.10 10.42
C ILE A 126 32.56 -1.35 10.61
N CYS A 127 33.66 -1.23 11.35
CA CYS A 127 34.45 -2.38 11.77
C CYS A 127 33.73 -3.17 12.85
N SER A 128 34.05 -4.45 12.98
CA SER A 128 33.41 -5.33 13.95
C SER A 128 33.62 -4.86 15.40
N SER A 129 34.76 -4.25 15.72
CA SER A 129 35.06 -3.68 17.05
C SER A 129 34.19 -2.48 17.41
N ALA A 130 33.69 -1.74 16.42
CA ALA A 130 32.85 -0.57 16.62
C ALA A 130 31.39 -0.95 16.92
N ILE A 131 30.99 -2.22 16.76
CA ILE A 131 29.62 -2.67 17.00
C ILE A 131 29.43 -2.95 18.51
N PRO A 132 28.64 -2.13 19.24
CA PRO A 132 28.31 -2.37 20.64
C PRO A 132 27.33 -3.54 20.78
N ARG A 133 26.73 -3.75 21.97
CA ARG A 133 25.69 -4.78 22.15
C ARG A 133 24.53 -4.63 21.15
N PHE A 134 24.09 -3.40 20.91
CA PHE A 134 23.05 -3.06 19.95
C PHE A 134 23.35 -1.72 19.30
N ALA A 135 23.28 -1.65 17.98
CA ALA A 135 23.38 -0.45 17.17
C ALA A 135 22.42 -0.53 15.98
N LYS A 136 22.11 0.63 15.39
CA LYS A 136 21.38 0.70 14.13
C LYS A 136 22.11 1.60 13.16
N SER A 137 22.10 1.25 11.89
CA SER A 137 22.68 2.08 10.83
C SER A 137 21.81 2.03 9.57
N LEU A 138 21.82 3.12 8.80
CA LEU A 138 21.08 3.20 7.54
C LEU A 138 21.86 2.50 6.42
N ASN A 139 21.18 1.68 5.64
CA ASN A 139 21.73 1.13 4.40
C ASN A 139 21.52 2.08 3.21
N MET A 140 21.99 1.68 2.02
CA MET A 140 21.90 2.48 0.79
C MET A 140 20.47 2.73 0.28
N ILE A 141 19.45 2.04 0.80
CA ILE A 141 18.03 2.32 0.51
C ILE A 141 17.34 3.14 1.61
N GLY A 142 18.07 3.54 2.67
CA GLY A 142 17.55 4.34 3.77
C GLY A 142 16.75 3.54 4.81
N GLU A 143 16.86 2.20 4.80
CA GLU A 143 16.29 1.34 5.83
C GLU A 143 17.30 1.11 6.95
N LEU A 144 16.81 0.95 8.19
CA LEU A 144 17.65 0.70 9.36
C LEU A 144 17.99 -0.79 9.44
N LEU A 145 19.29 -1.11 9.37
CA LEU A 145 19.84 -2.41 9.74
C LEU A 145 20.15 -2.43 11.25
N SER A 146 19.75 -3.48 11.93
CA SER A 146 20.06 -3.76 13.33
C SER A 146 21.38 -4.53 13.43
N LEU A 147 22.40 -3.93 14.03
CA LEU A 147 23.68 -4.56 14.31
C LEU A 147 23.70 -4.95 15.79
N SER A 148 23.99 -6.21 16.09
CA SER A 148 24.01 -6.68 17.48
C SER A 148 25.15 -7.63 17.77
N ARG A 149 25.48 -7.71 19.06
CA ARG A 149 26.49 -8.62 19.61
C ARG A 149 25.89 -9.41 20.76
N ASP A 150 25.95 -10.74 20.66
CA ASP A 150 25.46 -11.63 21.71
C ASP A 150 26.46 -11.76 22.88
N GLU A 151 26.09 -12.53 23.90
CA GLU A 151 26.92 -12.80 25.07
C GLU A 151 28.19 -13.60 24.75
N TYR A 152 28.21 -14.30 23.61
CA TYR A 152 29.33 -15.10 23.11
C TYR A 152 30.19 -14.34 22.09
N ASN A 153 30.02 -13.02 21.98
CA ASN A 153 30.77 -12.16 21.07
C ASN A 153 30.53 -12.45 19.57
N LYS A 154 29.45 -13.18 19.24
CA LYS A 154 28.97 -13.34 17.86
C LYS A 154 28.25 -12.07 17.44
N LEU A 155 28.41 -11.71 16.17
CA LEU A 155 27.83 -10.51 15.60
C LEU A 155 26.71 -10.87 14.64
N TYR A 156 25.68 -10.04 14.61
CA TYR A 156 24.52 -10.23 13.77
C TYR A 156 24.13 -8.91 13.08
N VAL A 157 23.58 -9.02 11.88
CA VAL A 157 22.92 -7.94 11.14
C VAL A 157 21.52 -8.42 10.77
N ASP A 158 20.47 -7.75 11.29
CA ASP A 158 19.06 -8.16 11.14
C ASP A 158 18.85 -9.68 11.37
N ASP A 159 19.37 -10.17 12.50
CA ASP A 159 19.33 -11.58 12.92
C ASP A 159 20.15 -12.57 12.08
N VAL A 160 20.80 -12.13 11.00
CA VAL A 160 21.74 -12.93 10.20
C VAL A 160 23.15 -12.86 10.81
N GLN A 161 23.83 -13.99 10.95
CA GLN A 161 25.12 -14.03 11.63
C GLN A 161 26.24 -13.54 10.69
N ILE A 162 27.13 -12.70 11.23
CA ILE A 162 28.40 -12.36 10.61
C ILE A 162 29.42 -13.46 10.94
N VAL A 163 29.74 -14.30 9.96
CA VAL A 163 30.63 -15.46 10.09
C VAL A 163 32.10 -15.10 9.91
N VAL A 164 32.43 -14.15 9.04
CA VAL A 164 33.79 -13.61 8.89
C VAL A 164 33.73 -12.09 8.97
N LYS A 165 34.59 -11.53 9.82
CA LYS A 165 34.60 -10.11 10.18
C LYS A 165 35.82 -9.41 9.59
N ASP A 166 35.67 -8.14 9.26
CA ASP A 166 36.77 -7.20 8.98
C ASP A 166 37.68 -7.57 7.80
N LEU A 167 37.09 -7.94 6.65
CA LEU A 167 37.86 -7.98 5.40
C LEU A 167 38.02 -6.54 4.88
N VAL A 168 39.09 -5.88 5.34
CA VAL A 168 39.34 -4.46 5.08
C VAL A 168 39.80 -4.25 3.63
N GLY A 169 39.13 -3.34 2.93
CA GLY A 169 39.49 -2.83 1.62
C GLY A 169 39.88 -1.35 1.66
N THR A 170 40.40 -0.82 0.54
CA THR A 170 40.89 0.57 0.45
C THR A 170 39.79 1.60 0.64
N ASN A 171 38.55 1.20 0.35
CA ASN A 171 37.36 2.03 0.35
C ASN A 171 36.22 1.42 1.20
N GLY A 172 36.55 0.61 2.21
CA GLY A 172 35.53 0.05 3.11
C GLY A 172 35.92 -1.26 3.77
N VAL A 173 34.91 -1.99 4.23
CA VAL A 173 35.06 -3.30 4.87
C VAL A 173 33.99 -4.27 4.35
N VAL A 174 34.36 -5.53 4.20
CA VAL A 174 33.44 -6.63 3.89
C VAL A 174 33.29 -7.54 5.11
N HIS A 175 32.06 -7.84 5.48
CA HIS A 175 31.70 -8.81 6.50
C HIS A 175 30.95 -9.96 5.83
N ILE A 176 31.43 -11.19 5.97
CA ILE A 176 30.75 -12.36 5.39
C ILE A 176 29.60 -12.77 6.31
N ILE A 177 28.43 -12.99 5.72
CA ILE A 177 27.21 -13.40 6.43
C ILE A 177 26.72 -14.77 5.95
N ASP A 178 25.99 -15.48 6.80
CA ASP A 178 25.44 -16.82 6.55
C ASP A 178 23.97 -16.84 6.05
N GLY A 179 23.42 -15.67 5.75
CA GLY A 179 22.08 -15.50 5.19
C GLY A 179 22.02 -14.30 4.26
N VAL A 180 20.89 -14.14 3.56
CA VAL A 180 20.61 -12.95 2.73
C VAL A 180 19.77 -11.99 3.54
N LEU A 181 20.18 -10.72 3.60
CA LEU A 181 19.41 -9.65 4.21
C LEU A 181 18.21 -9.30 3.32
N SER A 182 17.02 -9.60 3.83
CA SER A 182 15.76 -9.39 3.12
C SER A 182 15.12 -8.06 3.50
N THR A 183 14.91 -7.19 2.52
CA THR A 183 14.10 -5.98 2.67
C THR A 183 12.62 -6.30 2.44
N ARG A 184 11.71 -5.54 3.07
CA ARG A 184 10.28 -5.57 2.75
C ARG A 184 10.03 -5.39 1.24
N GLN A 185 10.86 -4.58 0.58
CA GLN A 185 10.74 -4.30 -0.87
C GLN A 185 11.08 -5.51 -1.75
N ALA A 186 11.76 -6.51 -1.18
CA ALA A 186 12.19 -7.73 -1.85
C ALA A 186 11.39 -8.96 -1.45
N LYS A 187 10.51 -8.84 -0.44
CA LYS A 187 9.57 -9.90 -0.10
C LYS A 187 8.65 -10.19 -1.29
N SER A 188 8.31 -11.46 -1.44
CA SER A 188 7.32 -11.94 -2.40
C SER A 188 5.92 -11.48 -1.99
N ALA A 189 4.98 -11.44 -2.94
CA ALA A 189 3.59 -11.11 -2.65
C ALA A 189 2.99 -12.03 -1.57
N SER A 190 3.31 -13.32 -1.59
CA SER A 190 2.85 -14.29 -0.59
C SER A 190 3.37 -13.99 0.81
N GLU A 191 4.66 -13.68 0.97
CA GLU A 191 5.25 -13.36 2.28
C GLU A 191 4.67 -12.05 2.86
N VAL A 192 4.48 -11.05 2.00
CA VAL A 192 3.84 -9.79 2.41
C VAL A 192 2.37 -10.06 2.77
N LEU A 193 1.68 -10.88 1.98
CA LEU A 193 0.30 -11.27 2.29
C LEU A 193 0.19 -11.98 3.64
N GLU A 194 1.12 -12.86 4.04
CA GLU A 194 1.11 -13.49 5.37
C GLU A 194 1.27 -12.47 6.50
N GLU A 195 2.10 -11.44 6.32
CA GLU A 195 2.26 -10.34 7.30
C GLU A 195 0.97 -9.53 7.47
N TYR A 196 0.17 -9.41 6.40
CA TYR A 196 -1.08 -8.63 6.37
C TYR A 196 -2.36 -9.46 6.28
N ALA A 197 -2.29 -10.79 6.38
CA ALA A 197 -3.38 -11.71 6.06
C ALA A 197 -4.60 -11.48 6.98
N ILE A 198 -5.59 -10.80 6.39
CA ILE A 198 -7.03 -10.79 6.64
C ILE A 198 -7.49 -10.84 8.11
N ARG A 199 -7.81 -9.64 8.62
CA ARG A 199 -8.94 -9.43 9.55
C ARG A 199 -10.03 -8.64 8.81
N ALA A 200 -10.83 -9.29 7.95
CA ALA A 200 -12.17 -8.82 7.49
C ALA A 200 -12.75 -9.65 6.31
N VAL A 201 -12.77 -10.98 6.38
CA VAL A 201 -13.70 -11.76 5.53
C VAL A 201 -14.92 -12.07 6.39
N PRO A 202 -16.14 -11.68 5.96
CA PRO A 202 -17.37 -12.02 6.69
C PRO A 202 -17.47 -13.53 6.93
N ALA A 203 -17.98 -13.91 8.11
CA ALA A 203 -18.24 -15.31 8.44
C ALA A 203 -19.19 -15.93 7.40
N GLY A 204 -18.94 -17.18 6.99
CA GLY A 204 -19.71 -17.89 5.96
C GLY A 204 -19.33 -17.54 4.51
N LEU A 205 -18.88 -16.31 4.21
CA LEU A 205 -18.41 -15.97 2.86
C LEU A 205 -17.16 -16.75 2.49
N LEU A 206 -16.24 -16.94 3.43
CA LEU A 206 -15.03 -17.73 3.21
C LEU A 206 -15.37 -19.17 2.82
N GLU A 207 -16.31 -19.81 3.53
CA GLU A 207 -16.76 -21.17 3.24
C GLU A 207 -17.39 -21.27 1.86
N SER A 208 -18.27 -20.32 1.52
CA SER A 208 -18.86 -20.22 0.18
C SER A 208 -17.80 -20.08 -0.91
N LEU A 209 -16.81 -19.21 -0.73
CA LEU A 209 -15.72 -19.03 -1.70
C LEU A 209 -14.84 -20.27 -1.81
N MET A 210 -14.52 -20.93 -0.68
CA MET A 210 -13.74 -22.16 -0.67
C MET A 210 -14.50 -23.34 -1.32
N SER A 211 -15.84 -23.35 -1.25
CA SER A 211 -16.66 -24.36 -1.90
C SER A 211 -16.72 -24.24 -3.43
N ASN A 212 -16.39 -23.06 -3.99
CA ASN A 212 -16.43 -22.80 -5.42
C ASN A 212 -15.12 -22.13 -5.89
N ILE A 213 -14.24 -22.96 -6.45
CA ILE A 213 -12.91 -22.54 -6.91
C ILE A 213 -12.95 -21.41 -7.95
N ASN A 214 -13.95 -21.37 -8.82
CA ASN A 214 -14.08 -20.33 -9.85
C ASN A 214 -14.46 -18.98 -9.23
N SER A 215 -15.32 -19.00 -8.20
CA SER A 215 -15.66 -17.81 -7.42
C SER A 215 -14.45 -17.28 -6.67
N LEU A 216 -13.66 -18.18 -6.05
CA LEU A 216 -12.42 -17.81 -5.37
C LEU A 216 -11.41 -17.18 -6.35
N PHE A 217 -11.14 -17.82 -7.49
CA PHE A 217 -10.24 -17.27 -8.51
C PHE A 217 -10.71 -15.91 -9.02
N SER A 218 -12.01 -15.76 -9.26
CA SER A 218 -12.58 -14.49 -9.71
C SER A 218 -12.35 -13.38 -8.69
N VAL A 219 -12.56 -13.64 -7.41
CA VAL A 219 -12.29 -12.69 -6.33
C VAL A 219 -10.79 -12.37 -6.26
N LEU A 220 -9.90 -13.37 -6.30
CA LEU A 220 -8.46 -13.16 -6.24
C LEU A 220 -7.93 -12.35 -7.42
N LEU A 221 -8.33 -12.68 -8.65
CA LEU A 221 -7.96 -11.94 -9.86
C LEU A 221 -8.50 -10.51 -9.83
N TYR A 222 -9.66 -10.29 -9.22
CA TYR A 222 -10.22 -8.96 -9.05
C TYR A 222 -9.44 -8.09 -8.05
N HIS A 223 -8.64 -8.67 -7.15
CA HIS A 223 -7.78 -7.91 -6.24
C HIS A 223 -6.43 -7.53 -6.84
N VAL A 224 -6.11 -8.02 -8.04
CA VAL A 224 -4.85 -7.72 -8.74
C VAL A 224 -5.17 -6.82 -9.91
N ALA A 225 -4.46 -5.69 -10.04
CA ALA A 225 -4.65 -4.77 -11.15
C ALA A 225 -3.33 -4.36 -11.80
N ASP A 226 -3.37 -4.14 -13.11
CA ASP A 226 -2.25 -3.60 -13.87
C ASP A 226 -2.21 -2.07 -13.72
N GLY A 227 -1.02 -1.50 -13.49
CA GLY A 227 -0.85 -0.05 -13.53
C GLY A 227 0.23 0.51 -12.62
N THR A 228 0.28 1.84 -12.56
CA THR A 228 1.26 2.56 -11.74
C THR A 228 0.84 2.62 -10.29
N THR A 229 1.81 2.52 -9.40
CA THR A 229 1.67 2.53 -7.94
C THR A 229 1.23 3.85 -7.31
N GLN A 230 1.14 4.91 -8.11
CA GLN A 230 0.78 6.25 -7.67
C GLN A 230 -0.58 6.62 -8.23
N ILE A 231 -1.47 7.05 -7.34
CA ILE A 231 -2.75 7.61 -7.70
C ILE A 231 -2.52 9.08 -7.99
N LYS A 232 -2.69 9.46 -9.25
CA LYS A 232 -2.32 10.79 -9.75
C LYS A 232 -3.52 11.74 -9.76
N THR A 233 -4.72 11.18 -9.77
CA THR A 233 -5.98 11.92 -9.86
C THR A 233 -6.87 11.59 -8.66
N PRO A 234 -7.79 12.49 -8.26
CA PRO A 234 -8.75 12.21 -7.19
C PRO A 234 -9.61 10.98 -7.45
N GLU A 235 -9.83 10.65 -8.72
CA GLU A 235 -10.45 9.40 -9.17
C GLU A 235 -9.62 8.80 -10.31
N GLN A 236 -9.30 7.52 -10.20
CA GLN A 236 -8.49 6.79 -11.18
C GLN A 236 -9.06 5.37 -11.36
N ILE A 237 -9.08 4.87 -12.59
CA ILE A 237 -9.54 3.52 -12.91
C ILE A 237 -8.34 2.65 -13.22
N PHE A 238 -8.34 1.43 -12.66
CA PHE A 238 -7.38 0.38 -12.94
C PHE A 238 -8.10 -0.83 -13.52
N TYR A 239 -7.50 -1.49 -14.51
CA TYR A 239 -8.04 -2.75 -15.03
C TYR A 239 -7.53 -3.89 -14.17
N SER A 240 -8.46 -4.72 -13.68
CA SER A 240 -8.08 -5.88 -12.87
C SER A 240 -7.60 -7.04 -13.76
N LYS A 241 -6.97 -8.05 -13.16
CA LYS A 241 -6.60 -9.28 -13.87
C LYS A 241 -7.80 -10.18 -14.17
N LEU A 242 -8.96 -9.92 -13.58
CA LEU A 242 -10.21 -10.53 -13.98
C LEU A 242 -10.73 -9.82 -15.24
N GLU A 243 -10.96 -10.58 -16.31
CA GLU A 243 -11.34 -10.05 -17.63
C GLU A 243 -12.54 -9.09 -17.56
N ASN A 244 -12.46 -8.00 -18.33
CA ASN A 244 -13.52 -6.99 -18.47
C ASN A 244 -13.96 -6.33 -17.16
N THR A 245 -13.14 -6.37 -16.11
CA THR A 245 -13.46 -5.70 -14.85
C THR A 245 -12.46 -4.61 -14.53
N SER A 246 -12.94 -3.59 -13.82
CA SER A 246 -12.12 -2.48 -13.36
C SER A 246 -12.28 -2.25 -11.86
N ILE A 247 -11.24 -1.70 -11.27
CA ILE A 247 -11.16 -1.24 -9.89
C ILE A 247 -11.02 0.27 -9.94
N ARG A 248 -11.98 0.97 -9.33
CA ARG A 248 -11.91 2.41 -9.16
C ARG A 248 -11.12 2.73 -7.89
N ALA A 249 -10.15 3.61 -7.98
CA ALA A 249 -9.50 4.20 -6.81
C ALA A 249 -9.95 5.65 -6.67
N GLN A 250 -10.32 6.05 -5.46
CA GLN A 250 -10.77 7.40 -5.15
C GLN A 250 -10.06 7.93 -3.91
N VAL A 251 -9.54 9.15 -4.02
CA VAL A 251 -8.97 9.89 -2.91
C VAL A 251 -10.01 10.86 -2.40
N HIS A 252 -10.47 10.65 -1.18
CA HIS A 252 -11.49 11.46 -0.55
C HIS A 252 -10.94 12.13 0.71
N SER A 253 -11.11 13.45 0.84
CA SER A 253 -10.81 14.17 2.07
C SER A 253 -12.10 14.63 2.73
N SER A 254 -12.32 14.20 3.97
CA SER A 254 -13.58 14.48 4.68
C SER A 254 -13.75 15.95 5.09
N TYR A 255 -12.68 16.73 5.21
CA TYR A 255 -12.73 18.18 5.50
C TYR A 255 -11.42 18.88 5.07
N PRO A 256 -11.38 20.22 4.92
CA PRO A 256 -10.26 20.97 4.33
C PRO A 256 -8.86 20.79 4.96
N HIS A 257 -8.74 20.04 6.07
CA HIS A 257 -7.48 19.74 6.75
C HIS A 257 -7.33 18.26 7.14
N ALA A 258 -8.25 17.40 6.72
CA ALA A 258 -8.12 15.97 6.95
C ALA A 258 -7.03 15.39 6.06
N ALA A 259 -6.28 14.41 6.58
CA ALA A 259 -5.45 13.59 5.71
C ALA A 259 -6.36 12.88 4.69
N PRO A 260 -6.06 12.99 3.38
CA PRO A 260 -6.87 12.34 2.37
C PRO A 260 -6.86 10.83 2.58
N GLN A 261 -8.04 10.22 2.53
CA GLN A 261 -8.23 8.79 2.63
C GLN A 261 -8.34 8.19 1.23
N LEU A 262 -7.66 7.08 1.00
CA LEU A 262 -7.71 6.35 -0.25
C LEU A 262 -8.73 5.22 -0.14
N PHE A 263 -9.62 5.13 -1.13
CA PHE A 263 -10.58 4.05 -1.29
C PHE A 263 -10.33 3.33 -2.61
N VAL A 264 -10.50 2.02 -2.63
CA VAL A 264 -10.60 1.22 -3.85
C VAL A 264 -11.96 0.54 -3.87
N GLN A 265 -12.76 0.85 -4.88
CA GLN A 265 -14.22 0.74 -4.83
C GLN A 265 -14.73 1.39 -3.54
N CYS A 266 -15.43 0.62 -2.70
CA CYS A 266 -15.89 1.09 -1.39
C CYS A 266 -15.02 0.58 -0.22
N ALA A 267 -13.84 0.04 -0.48
CA ALA A 267 -12.91 -0.42 0.55
C ALA A 267 -11.89 0.67 0.89
N LEU A 268 -11.75 1.00 2.17
CA LEU A 268 -10.72 1.90 2.66
C LEU A 268 -9.35 1.21 2.58
N VAL A 269 -8.38 1.88 1.96
CA VAL A 269 -6.98 1.46 1.98
C VAL A 269 -6.37 1.90 3.31
N LEU A 270 -6.04 0.92 4.14
CA LEU A 270 -5.43 1.09 5.46
C LEU A 270 -3.92 1.35 5.35
N SER A 271 -3.26 0.67 4.42
CA SER A 271 -1.82 0.79 4.20
C SER A 271 -1.53 0.83 2.71
N PRO A 272 -1.36 2.04 2.12
CA PRO A 272 -1.08 2.18 0.70
C PRO A 272 0.41 2.01 0.39
N GLY A 273 0.72 1.40 -0.76
CA GLY A 273 2.02 1.51 -1.39
C GLY A 273 3.14 0.68 -0.76
N ASN A 274 2.80 -0.44 -0.11
CA ASN A 274 3.79 -1.39 0.38
C ASN A 274 4.51 -2.02 -0.82
N LYS A 275 5.75 -1.61 -1.05
CA LYS A 275 6.55 -2.12 -2.17
C LYS A 275 6.90 -3.58 -1.93
N MET A 276 6.80 -4.39 -2.97
CA MET A 276 7.17 -5.80 -2.97
C MET A 276 7.78 -6.19 -4.33
N CYS A 277 8.28 -7.42 -4.44
CA CYS A 277 8.69 -7.90 -5.75
C CYS A 277 7.51 -8.08 -6.70
N GLY A 278 7.62 -7.48 -7.88
CA GLY A 278 6.57 -7.55 -8.91
C GLY A 278 5.50 -6.47 -8.81
N GLY A 279 5.45 -5.63 -7.77
CA GLY A 279 4.44 -4.58 -7.67
C GLY A 279 4.34 -3.91 -6.31
N ASN A 280 3.17 -3.38 -6.00
CA ASN A 280 2.84 -2.83 -4.70
C ASN A 280 1.61 -3.52 -4.12
N LEU A 281 1.63 -3.75 -2.81
CA LEU A 281 0.49 -4.21 -2.04
C LEU A 281 -0.21 -3.03 -1.35
N HIS A 282 -1.52 -3.01 -1.46
CA HIS A 282 -2.38 -2.08 -0.73
C HIS A 282 -3.26 -2.89 0.22
N VAL A 283 -3.15 -2.62 1.53
CA VAL A 283 -3.99 -3.30 2.53
C VAL A 283 -5.32 -2.59 2.60
N ILE A 284 -6.42 -3.33 2.43
CA ILE A 284 -7.78 -2.82 2.43
C ILE A 284 -8.58 -3.36 3.62
N ASN A 285 -9.61 -2.62 4.03
CA ASN A 285 -10.41 -2.96 5.20
C ASN A 285 -11.58 -3.92 4.92
N LYS A 286 -11.87 -4.25 3.65
CA LYS A 286 -12.93 -5.18 3.26
C LYS A 286 -12.61 -5.84 1.93
N LEU A 287 -13.15 -7.05 1.74
CA LEU A 287 -13.00 -7.82 0.50
C LEU A 287 -13.65 -7.09 -0.69
N LEU A 288 -12.97 -7.07 -1.84
CA LEU A 288 -13.54 -6.60 -3.10
C LEU A 288 -14.28 -7.74 -3.79
N LEU A 289 -15.57 -7.53 -4.07
CA LEU A 289 -16.36 -8.44 -4.89
C LEU A 289 -16.54 -7.83 -6.28
N PRO A 290 -16.21 -8.56 -7.37
CA PRO A 290 -16.39 -8.05 -8.72
C PRO A 290 -17.89 -7.85 -8.99
N PRO A 291 -18.34 -6.64 -9.37
CA PRO A 291 -19.74 -6.41 -9.70
C PRO A 291 -20.08 -7.16 -10.99
N LYS A 292 -21.10 -8.03 -10.93
CA LYS A 292 -21.54 -8.82 -12.09
C LYS A 292 -22.74 -8.25 -12.82
N LEU A 293 -23.55 -7.46 -12.10
CA LEU A 293 -24.84 -6.97 -12.54
C LEU A 293 -24.86 -5.45 -12.46
N SER A 294 -25.58 -4.80 -13.37
CA SER A 294 -25.90 -3.37 -13.32
C SER A 294 -26.89 -3.08 -12.20
N ILE A 295 -27.08 -1.79 -11.85
CA ILE A 295 -28.00 -1.38 -10.77
C ILE A 295 -29.38 -2.01 -10.98
N VAL A 296 -29.93 -1.90 -12.18
CA VAL A 296 -31.28 -2.40 -12.49
C VAL A 296 -31.34 -3.93 -12.38
N GLU A 297 -30.33 -4.64 -12.88
CA GLU A 297 -30.28 -6.10 -12.80
C GLU A 297 -30.14 -6.61 -11.36
N VAL A 298 -29.43 -5.88 -10.49
CA VAL A 298 -29.37 -6.18 -9.06
C VAL A 298 -30.76 -6.04 -8.43
N LEU A 299 -31.48 -4.95 -8.70
CA LEU A 299 -32.83 -4.73 -8.17
C LEU A 299 -33.81 -5.80 -8.67
N GLU A 300 -33.75 -6.17 -9.95
CA GLU A 300 -34.61 -7.21 -10.54
C GLU A 300 -34.36 -8.61 -9.95
N GLY A 301 -33.17 -8.85 -9.39
CA GLY A 301 -32.82 -10.10 -8.74
C GLY A 301 -33.24 -10.23 -7.28
N LEU A 302 -33.75 -9.15 -6.66
CA LEU A 302 -34.10 -9.09 -5.24
C LEU A 302 -35.59 -8.76 -5.09
N GLU A 303 -36.33 -9.63 -4.39
CA GLU A 303 -37.79 -9.52 -4.26
C GLU A 303 -38.24 -8.25 -3.53
N GLU A 304 -37.39 -7.71 -2.65
CA GLU A 304 -37.65 -6.54 -1.81
C GLU A 304 -37.67 -5.19 -2.56
N PHE A 305 -37.41 -5.17 -3.87
CA PHE A 305 -37.40 -3.94 -4.68
C PHE A 305 -38.47 -3.92 -5.79
N SER A 306 -39.50 -4.76 -5.72
CA SER A 306 -40.45 -4.94 -6.81
C SER A 306 -41.21 -3.64 -7.19
N THR A 307 -41.61 -2.85 -6.18
CA THR A 307 -42.29 -1.55 -6.36
C THR A 307 -41.37 -0.51 -6.98
N LEU A 308 -40.11 -0.47 -6.53
CA LEU A 308 -39.10 0.45 -7.07
C LEU A 308 -38.82 0.16 -8.55
N VAL A 309 -38.67 -1.13 -8.91
CA VAL A 309 -38.45 -1.56 -10.30
C VAL A 309 -39.64 -1.17 -11.18
N LEU A 310 -40.88 -1.32 -10.69
CA LEU A 310 -42.08 -0.89 -11.39
C LEU A 310 -42.07 0.62 -11.67
N LEU A 311 -41.74 1.45 -10.67
CA LEU A 311 -41.67 2.90 -10.81
C LEU A 311 -40.55 3.34 -11.76
N LEU A 312 -39.38 2.70 -11.71
CA LEU A 312 -38.27 2.96 -12.61
C LEU A 312 -38.63 2.72 -14.08
N ARG A 313 -39.39 1.64 -14.34
CA ARG A 313 -39.92 1.30 -15.68
C ARG A 313 -40.97 2.31 -16.12
N ALA A 314 -41.97 2.57 -15.28
CA ALA A 314 -43.08 3.47 -15.60
C ALA A 314 -42.62 4.91 -15.88
N THR A 315 -41.64 5.41 -15.13
CA THR A 315 -41.06 6.76 -15.29
C THR A 315 -39.99 6.83 -16.37
N GLY A 316 -39.52 5.68 -16.89
CA GLY A 316 -38.42 5.59 -17.85
C GLY A 316 -37.04 5.94 -17.30
N LEU A 317 -36.89 6.10 -15.97
CA LEU A 317 -35.61 6.38 -15.31
C LEU A 317 -34.66 5.18 -15.31
N GLU A 318 -35.18 3.98 -15.56
CA GLU A 318 -34.38 2.78 -15.80
C GLU A 318 -33.30 3.00 -16.87
N ARG A 319 -33.62 3.70 -17.97
CA ARG A 319 -32.66 4.00 -19.05
C ARG A 319 -31.45 4.78 -18.57
N ARG A 320 -31.63 5.66 -17.59
CA ARG A 320 -30.53 6.40 -16.95
C ARG A 320 -29.68 5.45 -16.12
N LEU A 321 -30.32 4.62 -15.28
CA LEU A 321 -29.64 3.65 -14.41
C LEU A 321 -29.03 2.45 -15.13
N ARG A 322 -29.28 2.26 -16.43
CA ARG A 322 -28.56 1.28 -17.28
C ARG A 322 -27.37 1.89 -18.02
N ASN A 323 -27.21 3.21 -18.01
CA ASN A 323 -26.08 3.84 -18.67
C ASN A 323 -24.78 3.43 -17.96
N VAL A 324 -23.83 2.87 -18.70
CA VAL A 324 -22.54 2.39 -18.18
C VAL A 324 -21.47 3.49 -18.13
N ASP A 325 -21.67 4.57 -18.90
CA ASP A 325 -20.77 5.71 -18.97
C ASP A 325 -20.96 6.67 -17.80
N ILE A 326 -22.14 6.61 -17.16
CA ILE A 326 -22.50 7.47 -16.03
C ILE A 326 -22.62 6.62 -14.78
N GLN A 327 -21.90 7.04 -13.74
CA GLN A 327 -21.94 6.38 -12.45
C GLN A 327 -23.04 6.97 -11.59
N HIS A 328 -23.78 6.08 -10.94
CA HIS A 328 -24.89 6.44 -10.06
C HIS A 328 -24.71 5.84 -8.67
N THR A 329 -25.25 6.53 -7.67
CA THR A 329 -25.55 5.90 -6.38
C THR A 329 -27.05 5.93 -6.20
N LEU A 330 -27.69 4.78 -6.05
CA LEU A 330 -29.12 4.67 -5.86
C LEU A 330 -29.42 4.40 -4.38
N LEU A 331 -30.21 5.28 -3.78
CA LEU A 331 -30.90 5.00 -2.52
C LEU A 331 -32.13 4.15 -2.88
N ALA A 332 -32.08 2.85 -2.61
CA ALA A 332 -33.10 1.90 -3.03
C ALA A 332 -34.07 1.61 -1.88
N PRO A 333 -35.24 2.28 -1.83
CA PRO A 333 -36.27 1.96 -0.86
C PRO A 333 -36.82 0.56 -1.10
N THR A 334 -36.91 -0.21 -0.03
CA THR A 334 -37.54 -1.53 0.00
C THR A 334 -39.06 -1.42 -0.20
N ASP A 335 -39.71 -2.52 -0.58
CA ASP A 335 -41.17 -2.59 -0.66
C ASP A 335 -41.82 -2.22 0.67
N ASP A 336 -41.24 -2.61 1.82
CA ASP A 336 -41.71 -2.20 3.14
C ASP A 336 -41.70 -0.67 3.33
N ALA A 337 -40.71 0.03 2.76
CA ALA A 337 -40.65 1.48 2.78
C ALA A 337 -41.83 2.11 2.00
N PHE A 338 -42.21 1.53 0.86
CA PHE A 338 -43.39 1.96 0.09
C PHE A 338 -44.69 1.64 0.84
N HIS A 339 -44.79 0.47 1.49
CA HIS A 339 -45.97 0.13 2.29
C HIS A 339 -46.18 1.11 3.45
N GLN A 340 -45.10 1.58 4.09
CA GLN A 340 -45.16 2.55 5.18
C GLN A 340 -45.68 3.94 4.75
N MET A 341 -45.67 4.29 3.46
CA MET A 341 -46.29 5.54 2.97
C MET A 341 -47.83 5.50 2.96
N GLY A 342 -48.42 4.30 3.09
CA GLY A 342 -49.85 4.07 2.96
C GLY A 342 -50.29 3.83 1.52
N GLN A 343 -51.29 2.95 1.35
CA GLN A 343 -51.76 2.50 0.04
C GLN A 343 -52.33 3.65 -0.81
N GLU A 344 -53.07 4.58 -0.20
CA GLU A 344 -53.66 5.72 -0.93
C GLU A 344 -52.57 6.58 -1.59
N THR A 345 -51.48 6.85 -0.86
CA THR A 345 -50.34 7.61 -1.36
C THR A 345 -49.62 6.87 -2.47
N LEU A 346 -49.40 5.56 -2.30
CA LEU A 346 -48.77 4.72 -3.32
C LEU A 346 -49.60 4.67 -4.61
N PHE A 347 -50.93 4.55 -4.51
CA PHE A 347 -51.82 4.59 -5.68
C PHE A 347 -51.72 5.93 -6.41
N LYS A 348 -51.77 7.06 -5.68
CA LYS A 348 -51.57 8.39 -6.29
C LYS A 348 -50.22 8.50 -7.00
N LEU A 349 -49.17 7.97 -6.40
CA LEU A 349 -47.84 7.96 -7.00
C LEU A 349 -47.79 7.14 -8.30
N LEU A 350 -48.48 5.99 -8.32
CA LEU A 350 -48.53 5.12 -9.51
C LEU A 350 -49.37 5.72 -10.65
N GLU A 351 -50.37 6.55 -10.33
CA GLU A 351 -51.20 7.24 -11.33
C GLU A 351 -50.52 8.51 -11.88
N ASP A 352 -49.74 9.23 -11.07
CA ASP A 352 -49.05 10.46 -11.44
C ASP A 352 -47.57 10.19 -11.79
N LEU A 353 -47.30 9.88 -13.06
CA LEU A 353 -45.95 9.62 -13.56
C LEU A 353 -44.97 10.79 -13.35
N PRO A 354 -45.34 12.07 -13.58
CA PRO A 354 -44.49 13.21 -13.20
C PRO A 354 -44.09 13.18 -11.72
N LEU A 355 -45.04 13.00 -10.81
CA LEU A 355 -44.78 12.93 -9.37
C LEU A 355 -43.85 11.75 -9.02
N ALA A 356 -44.10 10.58 -9.58
CA ALA A 356 -43.22 9.41 -9.44
C ALA A 356 -41.80 9.69 -9.96
N SER A 357 -41.69 10.36 -11.11
CA SER A 357 -40.38 10.68 -11.69
C SER A 357 -39.58 11.59 -10.76
N ASP A 358 -40.22 12.61 -10.18
CA ASP A 358 -39.53 13.55 -9.31
C ASP A 358 -39.14 12.92 -7.96
N LEU A 359 -40.00 12.07 -7.40
CA LEU A 359 -39.66 11.28 -6.21
C LEU A 359 -38.43 10.39 -6.44
N ILE A 360 -38.41 9.62 -7.53
CA ILE A 360 -37.31 8.69 -7.82
C ILE A 360 -36.01 9.43 -8.15
N LYS A 361 -36.05 10.61 -8.78
CA LYS A 361 -34.84 11.41 -9.02
C LYS A 361 -34.16 11.85 -7.71
N MET A 362 -34.91 12.11 -6.63
CA MET A 362 -34.32 12.40 -5.32
C MET A 362 -33.51 11.23 -4.76
N HIS A 363 -33.82 9.99 -5.18
CA HIS A 363 -33.13 8.78 -4.73
C HIS A 363 -31.88 8.45 -5.55
N ILE A 364 -31.66 9.13 -6.69
CA ILE A 364 -30.50 8.91 -7.54
C ILE A 364 -29.49 10.02 -7.25
N LEU A 365 -28.32 9.67 -6.75
CA LEU A 365 -27.21 10.58 -6.51
C LEU A 365 -26.26 10.59 -7.71
N SER A 366 -25.57 11.72 -7.88
CA SER A 366 -24.58 11.87 -8.95
C SER A 366 -23.23 11.28 -8.51
N GLY A 367 -22.65 10.39 -9.32
CA GLY A 367 -21.38 9.75 -9.03
C GLY A 367 -21.49 8.54 -8.11
N THR A 368 -20.33 8.01 -7.72
CA THR A 368 -20.21 6.92 -6.74
C THR A 368 -20.00 7.48 -5.35
N ALA A 369 -20.87 7.12 -4.42
CA ALA A 369 -20.78 7.48 -3.02
C ALA A 369 -20.83 6.19 -2.20
N CYS A 370 -19.73 5.85 -1.53
CA CYS A 370 -19.67 4.70 -0.63
C CYS A 370 -19.92 5.14 0.82
N CYS A 371 -20.56 4.29 1.62
CA CYS A 371 -20.77 4.48 3.05
C CYS A 371 -19.50 4.95 3.79
N SER A 372 -18.36 4.33 3.46
CA SER A 372 -17.09 4.63 4.11
C SER A 372 -16.54 6.02 3.78
N GLN A 373 -16.97 6.60 2.65
CA GLN A 373 -16.64 7.96 2.21
C GLN A 373 -17.60 8.98 2.81
N LEU A 374 -18.85 8.59 3.09
CA LEU A 374 -19.89 9.43 3.70
C LEU A 374 -19.67 9.64 5.21
N LYS A 375 -18.46 10.02 5.60
CA LYS A 375 -18.17 10.48 6.96
C LYS A 375 -18.60 11.93 7.07
N GLY A 376 -19.70 12.17 7.75
CA GLY A 376 -20.19 13.52 8.02
C GLY A 376 -19.08 14.40 8.59
N ASP A 377 -18.87 15.55 7.96
CA ASP A 377 -17.99 16.58 8.50
C ASP A 377 -18.60 17.08 9.82
N LEU A 378 -17.97 16.73 10.94
CA LEU A 378 -18.40 17.18 12.26
C LEU A 378 -18.14 18.69 12.45
N LEU A 379 -17.30 19.31 11.62
CA LEU A 379 -16.77 20.66 11.86
C LEU A 379 -17.11 21.69 10.76
N ALA A 380 -17.25 21.30 9.48
CA ALA A 380 -17.54 22.26 8.40
C ALA A 380 -18.98 22.22 7.83
N GLY A 381 -19.92 21.51 8.48
CA GLY A 381 -21.35 21.61 8.16
C GLY A 381 -21.77 21.06 6.78
N ARG A 382 -20.85 20.43 6.02
CA ARG A 382 -21.17 19.78 4.74
C ARG A 382 -21.69 18.36 4.96
N ARG A 383 -22.87 18.27 5.56
CA ARG A 383 -23.68 17.06 5.69
C ARG A 383 -24.69 16.96 4.54
N GLN A 384 -24.25 17.17 3.31
CA GLN A 384 -25.18 17.19 2.18
C GLN A 384 -24.62 16.47 0.97
N ILE A 385 -25.48 15.72 0.29
CA ILE A 385 -25.19 15.08 -0.98
C ILE A 385 -26.23 15.53 -2.02
N ARG A 386 -25.80 15.69 -3.26
CA ARG A 386 -26.64 16.19 -4.35
C ARG A 386 -27.29 15.02 -5.11
N ALA A 387 -28.62 15.00 -5.14
CA ALA A 387 -29.40 14.15 -6.01
C ALA A 387 -29.44 14.68 -7.45
N VAL A 388 -29.83 13.85 -8.42
CA VAL A 388 -29.80 14.21 -9.86
C VAL A 388 -30.85 15.24 -10.26
N ASP A 389 -31.90 15.42 -9.46
CA ASP A 389 -32.85 16.54 -9.58
C ASP A 389 -32.27 17.87 -9.07
N GLY A 390 -31.06 17.85 -8.51
CA GLY A 390 -30.38 19.00 -7.92
C GLY A 390 -30.64 19.19 -6.44
N SER A 391 -31.51 18.39 -5.83
CA SER A 391 -31.85 18.45 -4.41
C SER A 391 -30.65 18.13 -3.52
N LEU A 392 -30.60 18.77 -2.35
CA LEU A 392 -29.53 18.58 -1.36
C LEU A 392 -30.08 17.76 -0.20
N LEU A 393 -29.64 16.51 -0.12
CA LEU A 393 -30.07 15.56 0.91
C LEU A 393 -29.16 15.64 2.11
N LYS A 394 -29.74 15.73 3.31
CA LYS A 394 -28.97 15.74 4.55
C LYS A 394 -28.33 14.38 4.84
N LEU A 395 -27.07 14.36 5.24
CA LEU A 395 -26.31 13.18 5.66
C LEU A 395 -26.21 13.15 7.18
N ASP A 396 -26.88 12.21 7.84
CA ASP A 396 -26.83 12.02 9.28
C ASP A 396 -26.18 10.68 9.63
N ARG A 397 -25.22 10.70 10.57
CA ARG A 397 -24.54 9.50 11.06
C ARG A 397 -24.61 9.45 12.57
N TYR A 398 -25.06 8.34 13.12
CA TYR A 398 -25.28 8.15 14.54
C TYR A 398 -24.12 7.34 15.17
N ARG A 399 -24.03 7.36 16.51
CA ARG A 399 -22.89 6.77 17.26
C ARG A 399 -22.69 5.27 17.02
N GLU A 400 -23.73 4.56 16.61
CA GLU A 400 -23.72 3.11 16.33
C GLU A 400 -23.39 2.78 14.87
N GLY A 401 -23.00 3.78 14.07
CA GLY A 401 -22.70 3.59 12.64
C GLY A 401 -23.93 3.66 11.74
N ALA A 402 -25.15 3.64 12.29
CA ALA A 402 -26.38 3.89 11.57
C ALA A 402 -26.30 5.22 10.79
N MET A 403 -26.68 5.18 9.52
CA MET A 403 -26.58 6.29 8.59
C MET A 403 -27.96 6.60 7.99
N ARG A 404 -28.25 7.88 7.83
CA ARG A 404 -29.44 8.39 7.15
C ARG A 404 -29.05 9.35 6.04
N ILE A 405 -29.71 9.25 4.90
CA ILE A 405 -29.56 10.16 3.76
C ILE A 405 -30.93 10.68 3.40
N GLY A 406 -31.15 12.00 3.53
CA GLY A 406 -32.47 12.60 3.32
C GLY A 406 -33.54 11.93 4.18
N GLY A 407 -33.27 11.78 5.49
CA GLY A 407 -34.20 11.15 6.43
C GLY A 407 -34.24 9.61 6.36
N ALA A 408 -34.00 9.03 5.17
CA ALA A 408 -34.06 7.58 4.95
C ALA A 408 -32.89 6.84 5.59
N HIS A 409 -33.17 5.82 6.40
CA HIS A 409 -32.14 5.03 7.05
C HIS A 409 -31.60 3.95 6.10
N ILE A 410 -30.27 3.85 6.06
CA ILE A 410 -29.56 2.89 5.23
C ILE A 410 -29.49 1.56 5.99
N VAL A 411 -30.21 0.56 5.50
CA VAL A 411 -30.29 -0.79 6.08
C VAL A 411 -29.09 -1.63 5.67
N ASP A 412 -28.77 -1.61 4.37
CA ASP A 412 -27.59 -2.25 3.81
C ASP A 412 -26.89 -1.30 2.84
N CYS A 413 -25.57 -1.32 2.83
CA CYS A 413 -24.77 -0.29 2.19
C CYS A 413 -23.64 -0.86 1.35
N ASP A 414 -23.20 -0.08 0.37
CA ASP A 414 -22.15 -0.44 -0.58
C ASP A 414 -22.45 -1.72 -1.39
N ILE A 415 -23.72 -1.93 -1.76
CA ILE A 415 -24.10 -3.01 -2.70
C ILE A 415 -23.57 -2.59 -4.08
N MET A 416 -22.51 -3.27 -4.52
CA MET A 416 -21.78 -2.91 -5.75
C MET A 416 -22.52 -3.38 -7.01
N ALA A 417 -22.69 -2.47 -7.96
CA ALA A 417 -23.16 -2.76 -9.31
C ALA A 417 -22.09 -2.34 -10.35
N SER A 418 -22.20 -2.86 -11.57
CA SER A 418 -21.21 -2.62 -12.64
C SER A 418 -21.15 -1.15 -13.08
N ASN A 419 -22.24 -0.41 -12.89
CA ASN A 419 -22.38 1.00 -13.23
C ASN A 419 -22.76 1.90 -12.04
N GLY A 420 -22.53 1.44 -10.81
CA GLY A 420 -22.71 2.28 -9.64
C GLY A 420 -22.81 1.53 -8.32
N VAL A 421 -23.45 2.17 -7.33
CA VAL A 421 -23.60 1.65 -5.97
C VAL A 421 -25.06 1.74 -5.56
N ILE A 422 -25.55 0.73 -4.84
CA ILE A 422 -26.88 0.72 -4.24
C ILE A 422 -26.72 0.82 -2.71
N HIS A 423 -27.58 1.62 -2.10
CA HIS A 423 -27.78 1.69 -0.66
C HIS A 423 -29.23 1.36 -0.38
N MET A 424 -29.50 0.23 0.26
CA MET A 424 -30.84 -0.19 0.60
C MET A 424 -31.40 0.68 1.73
N THR A 425 -32.62 1.17 1.58
CA THR A 425 -33.28 2.02 2.58
C THR A 425 -34.61 1.45 3.06
N ASP A 426 -34.89 1.65 4.36
CA ASP A 426 -36.18 1.30 4.99
C ASP A 426 -37.23 2.41 4.89
N ALA A 427 -36.85 3.55 4.33
CA ALA A 427 -37.73 4.69 4.11
C ALA A 427 -37.44 5.35 2.75
N ILE A 428 -38.39 6.20 2.35
CA ILE A 428 -38.37 6.96 1.11
C ILE A 428 -37.96 8.40 1.43
N VAL A 429 -37.02 8.94 0.67
CA VAL A 429 -36.60 10.33 0.74
C VAL A 429 -37.73 11.22 0.24
N ARG A 430 -38.19 12.16 1.08
CA ARG A 430 -39.30 13.08 0.79
C ARG A 430 -38.81 14.51 0.63
N GLN A 431 -39.70 15.35 0.09
CA GLN A 431 -39.44 16.79 -0.10
C GLN A 431 -39.09 17.50 1.23
N GLU A 432 -39.68 17.06 2.33
CA GLU A 432 -39.44 17.60 3.68
C GLU A 432 -38.04 17.25 4.23
N ASP A 433 -37.40 16.22 3.67
CA ASP A 433 -36.04 15.80 4.04
C ASP A 433 -34.95 16.61 3.33
N LEU A 434 -35.34 17.51 2.42
CA LEU A 434 -34.44 18.39 1.69
C LEU A 434 -33.95 19.53 2.58
N VAL A 435 -32.68 19.90 2.44
CA VAL A 435 -32.18 21.12 3.09
C VAL A 435 -32.74 22.33 2.34
N MET A 436 -33.57 23.13 3.03
CA MET A 436 -34.24 24.36 2.55
C MET A 436 -33.43 25.10 1.45
N ARG A 437 -34.04 25.28 0.28
CA ARG A 437 -33.48 26.07 -0.84
C ARG A 437 -33.21 27.51 -0.40
N THR A 438 -31.96 27.95 -0.43
CA THR A 438 -31.67 29.39 -0.47
C THR A 438 -31.93 29.92 -1.88
N GLY A 439 -33.14 30.43 -2.11
CA GLY A 439 -33.46 31.36 -3.21
C GLY A 439 -34.22 30.76 -4.40
N GLY A 440 -35.38 31.35 -4.69
CA GLY A 440 -36.08 31.25 -5.97
C GLY A 440 -37.50 30.68 -5.88
N HIS A 441 -38.50 31.54 -6.07
CA HIS A 441 -39.94 31.27 -6.07
C HIS A 441 -40.36 29.91 -6.65
N SER A 442 -41.13 29.14 -5.88
CA SER A 442 -42.23 28.33 -6.41
C SER A 442 -43.24 28.14 -5.30
N GLU A 443 -44.50 28.35 -5.66
CA GLU A 443 -45.67 28.34 -4.80
C GLU A 443 -45.79 27.03 -4.01
N ASN A 444 -46.34 27.15 -2.80
CA ASN A 444 -46.72 26.06 -1.92
C ASN A 444 -47.51 24.98 -2.68
N LEU A 445 -46.84 23.90 -3.08
CA LEU A 445 -47.47 22.59 -3.16
C LEU A 445 -47.09 21.83 -1.89
N LEU A 446 -47.80 22.15 -0.80
CA LEU A 446 -47.84 21.34 0.41
C LEU A 446 -48.50 20.00 0.07
N LEU A 447 -47.71 19.07 -0.45
CA LEU A 447 -47.99 17.66 -0.24
C LEU A 447 -47.16 17.25 0.97
N ARG A 448 -47.80 17.34 2.15
CA ARG A 448 -47.45 16.49 3.27
C ARG A 448 -47.73 15.06 2.81
N ILE A 449 -46.66 14.33 2.48
CA ILE A 449 -46.67 12.90 2.19
C ILE A 449 -46.32 12.16 3.48
#